data_AF-A0ABD7VQC8-F1
#
_entry.id   AF-A0ABD7VQC8-F1
#
_cell.length_a   1.000
_cell.length_b   1.000
_cell.length_c   1.000
_cell.angle_alpha   90.00
_cell.angle_beta   90.00
_cell.angle_gamma   90.00
#
_symmetry.space_group_name_H-M   'P 1'
#
loop_
_entity.id
_entity.type
_entity.pdbx_description
1 polymer ?
#
loop_
_entity_poly.entity_id
_entity_poly.type
_entity_poly.pdbx_seq_one_letter_code
_entity_poly.pdbx_strand_id
1 'polypeptide(L)'
;MSDEHPTGYVDLTTPDPVPTAPTEEAPVDLPPTEATDAVPTPEAPAPAPAPTKAAAFNMGTLPDLRETLQADSAENKSRAEFTTVYDVIDRLESMLDEAKTSMFSPGTVKVDRDEFTSQLAELKKLLPVQLERASALMREAERRLESAQTQANAVVASAQSRAADMVREANEQAQFLAGQENVTELARQKARTILEQAQAKSDHLTQGADQYCTTVMEGLSQQLGKLTQDVQAGLNVLEERQRSAGEQLPKLTLDDYPEAQ
;
A
#
# COMPACT_ATOMS: atom_id res chain seq x y z
N MET A 1 -2.55 21.60 -86.45
CA MET A 1 -2.43 20.99 -85.12
C MET A 1 -3.77 21.22 -84.44
N SER A 2 -4.77 20.42 -84.81
CA SER A 2 -5.24 19.24 -84.03
C SER A 2 -6.03 19.76 -82.82
N ASP A 3 -7.31 20.11 -82.94
CA ASP A 3 -8.50 19.26 -83.21
C ASP A 3 -8.69 18.19 -82.12
N GLU A 4 -9.80 18.29 -81.38
CA GLU A 4 -10.73 17.19 -81.03
C GLU A 4 -11.63 17.56 -79.83
N HIS A 5 -12.91 17.75 -80.14
CA HIS A 5 -14.02 17.70 -79.18
C HIS A 5 -14.38 16.24 -78.91
N PRO A 6 -14.61 15.80 -77.65
CA PRO A 6 -15.18 14.49 -77.40
C PRO A 6 -16.70 14.59 -77.33
N THR A 7 -17.37 14.21 -78.42
CA THR A 7 -18.79 13.82 -78.40
C THR A 7 -18.90 12.40 -77.86
N GLY A 8 -19.30 12.25 -76.59
CA GLY A 8 -19.61 10.96 -75.98
C GLY A 8 -20.97 10.45 -76.46
N TYR A 9 -20.95 9.49 -77.38
CA TYR A 9 -22.12 8.71 -77.79
C TYR A 9 -22.41 7.66 -76.70
N VAL A 10 -23.65 7.60 -76.20
CA VAL A 10 -24.10 6.61 -75.21
C VAL A 10 -24.68 5.43 -75.97
N ASP A 11 -24.04 4.27 -75.88
CA ASP A 11 -24.55 3.00 -76.42
C ASP A 11 -25.65 2.47 -75.49
N LEU A 12 -26.86 2.29 -76.03
CA LEU A 12 -28.10 1.89 -75.33
C LEU A 12 -28.39 0.39 -75.47
N THR A 13 -27.38 -0.44 -75.76
CA THR A 13 -27.60 -1.84 -76.14
C THR A 13 -27.04 -2.85 -75.13
N THR A 14 -27.21 -2.63 -73.83
CA THR A 14 -26.94 -3.67 -72.82
C THR A 14 -28.05 -3.68 -71.78
N PRO A 15 -28.75 -4.81 -71.56
CA PRO A 15 -29.80 -4.88 -70.54
C PRO A 15 -29.17 -4.83 -69.13
N ASP A 16 -29.76 -3.99 -68.27
CA ASP A 16 -29.40 -3.88 -66.85
C ASP A 16 -29.51 -5.25 -66.15
N PRO A 17 -28.54 -5.63 -65.29
CA PRO A 17 -28.71 -6.80 -64.43
C PRO A 17 -29.72 -6.51 -63.32
N VAL A 18 -30.70 -7.41 -63.19
CA VAL A 18 -31.73 -7.46 -62.14
C VAL A 18 -31.08 -7.42 -60.74
N PRO A 19 -31.62 -6.67 -59.76
CA PRO A 19 -31.09 -6.66 -58.40
C PRO A 19 -31.32 -8.02 -57.74
N THR A 20 -30.22 -8.76 -57.51
CA THR A 20 -30.17 -9.97 -56.70
C THR A 20 -30.46 -9.63 -55.24
N ALA A 21 -31.41 -10.37 -54.65
CA ALA A 21 -31.75 -10.32 -53.23
C ALA A 21 -30.50 -10.52 -52.33
N PRO A 22 -30.49 -9.98 -51.09
CA PRO A 22 -29.35 -10.12 -50.21
C PRO A 22 -29.14 -11.60 -49.86
N THR A 23 -27.92 -12.06 -50.09
CA THR A 23 -27.39 -13.35 -49.69
C THR A 23 -27.54 -13.52 -48.17
N GLU A 24 -28.23 -14.57 -47.78
CA GLU A 24 -28.30 -15.10 -46.41
C GLU A 24 -26.88 -15.56 -46.01
N GLU A 25 -26.18 -14.72 -45.23
CA GLU A 25 -24.92 -15.12 -44.59
C GLU A 25 -25.22 -16.16 -43.51
N ALA A 26 -24.48 -17.27 -43.60
CA ALA A 26 -24.47 -18.37 -42.64
C ALA A 26 -24.15 -17.88 -41.21
N PRO A 27 -24.67 -18.56 -40.17
CA PRO A 27 -24.46 -18.15 -38.79
C PRO A 27 -22.98 -18.23 -38.42
N VAL A 28 -22.42 -17.10 -37.99
CA VAL A 28 -21.11 -17.04 -37.36
C VAL A 28 -21.21 -17.75 -36.02
N ASP A 29 -20.44 -18.83 -35.90
CA ASP A 29 -20.28 -19.67 -34.72
C ASP A 29 -19.81 -18.83 -33.52
N LEU A 30 -20.73 -18.53 -32.61
CA LEU A 30 -20.43 -17.97 -31.29
C LEU A 30 -19.84 -19.10 -30.43
N PRO A 31 -18.68 -18.91 -29.76
CA PRO A 31 -18.22 -19.90 -28.79
C PRO A 31 -19.27 -20.04 -27.67
N PRO A 32 -19.46 -21.24 -27.09
CA PRO A 32 -20.45 -21.42 -26.06
C PRO A 32 -20.07 -20.57 -24.84
N THR A 33 -20.90 -19.56 -24.54
CA THR A 33 -20.99 -18.99 -23.20
C THR A 33 -21.46 -20.09 -22.24
N GLU A 34 -20.51 -20.75 -21.59
CA GLU A 34 -20.78 -21.42 -20.32
C GLU A 34 -21.22 -20.34 -19.33
N ALA A 35 -22.54 -20.29 -19.10
CA ALA A 35 -23.10 -19.66 -17.93
C ALA A 35 -22.64 -20.46 -16.71
N THR A 36 -21.48 -20.11 -16.14
CA THR A 36 -21.21 -20.42 -14.74
C THR A 36 -21.74 -19.26 -13.91
N ASP A 37 -22.96 -19.45 -13.44
CA ASP A 37 -23.62 -18.61 -12.45
C ASP A 37 -22.83 -18.72 -11.13
N ALA A 38 -21.98 -17.74 -10.86
CA ALA A 38 -21.37 -17.52 -9.55
C ALA A 38 -21.05 -16.04 -9.40
N VAL A 39 -22.09 -15.26 -9.09
CA VAL A 39 -21.94 -13.93 -8.49
C VAL A 39 -21.08 -14.10 -7.23
N PRO A 40 -19.88 -13.48 -7.13
CA PRO A 40 -19.21 -13.43 -5.84
C PRO A 40 -19.96 -12.44 -4.97
N THR A 41 -20.63 -12.95 -3.95
CA THR A 41 -21.11 -12.17 -2.80
C THR A 41 -19.96 -11.29 -2.29
N PRO A 42 -20.16 -9.99 -2.00
CA PRO A 42 -19.12 -9.17 -1.40
C PRO A 42 -18.86 -9.71 0.01
N GLU A 43 -17.79 -10.45 0.18
CA GLU A 43 -17.29 -10.86 1.48
C GLU A 43 -16.85 -9.60 2.23
N ALA A 44 -17.50 -9.33 3.36
CA ALA A 44 -17.18 -8.21 4.24
C ALA A 44 -15.68 -8.25 4.59
N PRO A 45 -15.01 -7.08 4.73
CA PRO A 45 -13.60 -7.07 5.07
C PRO A 45 -13.40 -7.80 6.40
N ALA A 46 -12.51 -8.79 6.41
CA ALA A 46 -12.10 -9.50 7.61
C ALA A 46 -11.72 -8.48 8.70
N PRO A 47 -12.10 -8.72 9.97
CA PRO A 47 -11.74 -7.80 11.04
C PRO A 47 -10.20 -7.71 11.11
N ALA A 48 -9.70 -6.48 11.19
CA ALA A 48 -8.28 -6.18 11.35
C ALA A 48 -7.65 -7.07 12.44
N PRO A 49 -6.39 -7.52 12.28
CA PRO A 49 -5.73 -8.30 13.32
C PRO A 49 -5.71 -7.47 14.61
N ALA A 50 -6.33 -8.02 15.66
CA ALA A 50 -6.32 -7.42 16.99
C ALA A 50 -4.86 -7.18 17.43
N PRO A 51 -4.57 -6.10 18.18
CA PRO A 51 -3.21 -5.81 18.63
C PRO A 51 -2.69 -7.01 19.40
N THR A 52 -1.63 -7.62 18.87
CA THR A 52 -0.91 -8.73 19.48
C THR A 52 -0.50 -8.27 20.87
N LYS A 53 -1.12 -8.87 21.88
CA LYS A 53 -0.92 -8.60 23.31
C LYS A 53 0.60 -8.51 23.54
N ALA A 54 1.08 -7.32 23.91
CA ALA A 54 2.48 -7.08 24.25
C ALA A 54 2.94 -8.26 25.10
N ALA A 55 3.96 -8.98 24.62
CA ALA A 55 4.50 -10.15 25.31
C ALA A 55 4.83 -9.73 26.74
N ALA A 56 3.96 -10.10 27.67
CA ALA A 56 4.16 -9.84 29.07
C ALA A 56 5.49 -10.47 29.42
N PHE A 57 6.35 -9.71 30.09
CA PHE A 57 7.55 -10.25 30.73
C PHE A 57 7.16 -11.56 31.43
N ASN A 58 7.64 -12.69 30.91
CA ASN A 58 7.40 -13.98 31.52
C ASN A 58 8.21 -13.99 32.82
N MET A 59 7.55 -13.67 33.93
CA MET A 59 8.14 -13.61 35.28
C MET A 59 8.82 -14.94 35.69
N GLY A 60 8.54 -16.04 34.97
CA GLY A 60 9.15 -17.35 35.17
C GLY A 60 10.56 -17.53 34.59
N THR A 61 11.09 -16.57 33.83
CA THR A 61 12.47 -16.61 33.31
C THR A 61 13.41 -15.62 34.00
N LEU A 62 12.96 -14.97 35.08
CA LEU A 62 13.86 -14.17 35.92
C LEU A 62 14.75 -15.12 36.73
N PRO A 63 16.08 -14.90 36.76
CA PRO A 63 16.98 -15.65 37.62
C PRO A 63 16.49 -15.59 39.07
N ASP A 64 16.37 -16.74 39.72
CA ASP A 64 15.91 -16.84 41.10
C ASP A 64 16.89 -16.10 42.02
N LEU A 65 16.50 -14.92 42.50
CA LEU A 65 17.28 -14.05 43.41
C LEU A 65 17.58 -14.72 44.76
N ARG A 66 17.21 -15.98 44.95
CA ARG A 66 17.56 -16.78 46.13
C ARG A 66 19.05 -17.12 46.20
N GLU A 67 19.76 -17.14 45.08
CA GLU A 67 21.21 -17.43 45.02
C GLU A 67 22.05 -16.27 45.61
N THR A 68 21.55 -15.03 45.56
CA THR A 68 22.30 -13.85 46.06
C THR A 68 22.39 -13.81 47.58
N LEU A 69 21.41 -14.37 48.31
CA LEU A 69 21.43 -14.41 49.78
C LEU A 69 22.42 -15.44 50.35
N GLN A 70 22.79 -16.47 49.58
CA GLN A 70 23.79 -17.46 50.00
C GLN A 70 25.23 -16.96 49.77
N ALA A 71 25.44 -16.07 48.80
CA ALA A 71 26.72 -15.42 48.56
C ALA A 71 27.13 -14.48 49.71
N ASP A 72 26.18 -13.74 50.30
CA ASP A 72 26.45 -12.82 51.42
C ASP A 72 27.07 -13.51 52.66
N SER A 73 26.72 -14.78 52.92
CA SER A 73 27.26 -15.52 54.07
C SER A 73 28.73 -15.95 53.85
N ALA A 74 29.07 -16.33 52.62
CA ALA A 74 30.44 -16.72 52.26
C ALA A 74 31.39 -15.50 52.22
N GLU A 75 30.90 -14.35 51.75
CA GLU A 75 31.65 -13.09 51.72
C GLU A 75 31.92 -12.52 53.12
N ASN A 76 30.94 -12.61 54.03
CA ASN A 76 31.15 -12.20 55.42
C ASN A 76 32.15 -13.10 56.15
N LYS A 77 32.14 -14.42 55.86
CA LYS A 77 33.09 -15.36 56.44
C LYS A 77 34.52 -15.15 55.94
N SER A 78 34.70 -14.86 54.64
CA SER A 78 36.03 -14.55 54.10
C SER A 78 36.60 -13.27 54.74
N ARG A 79 35.80 -12.21 54.84
CA ARG A 79 36.22 -10.94 55.46
C ARG A 79 36.69 -11.11 56.91
N ALA A 80 35.98 -11.88 57.72
CA ALA A 80 36.34 -12.13 59.11
C ALA A 80 37.69 -12.86 59.26
N GLU A 81 37.96 -13.85 58.39
CA GLU A 81 39.20 -14.62 58.47
C GLU A 81 40.43 -13.86 57.91
N PHE A 82 40.23 -12.96 56.93
CA PHE A 82 41.29 -12.05 56.47
C PHE A 82 41.73 -11.10 57.57
N THR A 83 40.79 -10.55 58.34
CA THR A 83 41.10 -9.72 59.52
C THR A 83 41.97 -10.49 60.51
N THR A 84 41.69 -11.79 60.75
CA THR A 84 42.49 -12.62 61.67
C THR A 84 43.95 -12.79 61.24
N VAL A 85 44.25 -12.84 59.94
CA VAL A 85 45.64 -12.91 59.45
C VAL A 85 46.36 -11.59 59.68
N TYR A 86 45.72 -10.46 59.38
CA TYR A 86 46.27 -9.13 59.67
C TYR A 86 46.46 -8.92 61.18
N ASP A 87 45.52 -9.37 62.01
CA ASP A 87 45.64 -9.30 63.47
C ASP A 87 46.89 -10.05 63.98
N VAL A 88 47.26 -11.18 63.37
CA VAL A 88 48.48 -11.92 63.73
C VAL A 88 49.74 -11.16 63.28
N ILE A 89 49.70 -10.51 62.11
CA ILE A 89 50.79 -9.66 61.63
C ILE A 89 50.97 -8.44 62.55
N ASP A 90 49.88 -7.75 62.90
CA ASP A 90 49.91 -6.58 63.78
C ASP A 90 50.42 -6.93 65.18
N ARG A 91 50.10 -8.13 65.70
CA ARG A 91 50.67 -8.64 66.95
C ARG A 91 52.16 -8.93 66.83
N LEU A 92 52.61 -9.54 65.72
CA LEU A 92 54.03 -9.77 65.46
C LEU A 92 54.82 -8.45 65.36
N GLU A 93 54.24 -7.43 64.71
CA GLU A 93 54.81 -6.08 64.62
C GLU A 93 54.87 -5.40 65.99
N SER A 94 53.77 -5.45 66.76
CA SER A 94 53.72 -4.88 68.12
C SER A 94 54.75 -5.53 69.05
N MET A 95 54.92 -6.85 68.99
CA MET A 95 55.96 -7.54 69.78
C MET A 95 57.38 -7.13 69.39
N LEU A 96 57.60 -6.77 68.12
CA LEU A 96 58.91 -6.32 67.66
C LEU A 96 59.19 -4.87 68.09
N ASP A 97 58.17 -4.01 68.07
CA ASP A 97 58.26 -2.61 68.50
C ASP A 97 58.39 -2.45 70.03
N GLU A 98 57.70 -3.27 70.81
CA GLU A 98 57.74 -3.24 72.28
C GLU A 98 58.97 -3.95 72.86
N ALA A 99 59.65 -4.78 72.06
CA ALA A 99 60.74 -5.59 72.55
C ALA A 99 61.97 -4.75 72.90
N LYS A 100 62.58 -5.10 74.04
CA LYS A 100 63.62 -4.29 74.67
C LYS A 100 64.90 -4.31 73.83
N THR A 101 65.34 -3.13 73.38
CA THR A 101 66.60 -2.96 72.67
C THR A 101 67.77 -3.33 73.57
N SER A 102 68.69 -4.13 73.07
CA SER A 102 69.85 -4.55 73.85
C SER A 102 70.78 -3.37 74.10
N MET A 103 71.06 -3.06 75.38
CA MET A 103 71.96 -1.98 75.80
C MET A 103 73.39 -2.11 75.22
N PHE A 104 73.78 -3.31 74.80
CA PHE A 104 75.11 -3.62 74.29
C PHE A 104 75.16 -3.75 72.76
N SER A 105 74.04 -3.57 72.05
CA SER A 105 73.96 -3.69 70.58
C SER A 105 72.75 -2.90 70.08
N PRO A 106 72.94 -1.64 69.62
CA PRO A 106 71.85 -0.74 69.26
C PRO A 106 71.08 -1.11 67.98
N GLY A 107 71.19 -2.35 67.49
CA GLY A 107 70.39 -2.92 66.41
C GLY A 107 69.81 -4.30 66.72
N THR A 108 69.91 -4.78 67.96
CA THR A 108 69.34 -6.08 68.36
C THR A 108 68.22 -5.89 69.36
N VAL A 109 67.11 -6.56 69.06
CA VAL A 109 65.88 -6.53 69.84
C VAL A 109 65.71 -7.90 70.49
N LYS A 110 65.44 -7.93 71.80
CA LYS A 110 65.21 -9.18 72.54
C LYS A 110 63.72 -9.47 72.60
N VAL A 111 63.27 -10.44 71.80
CA VAL A 111 61.89 -10.93 71.77
C VAL A 111 61.83 -12.31 72.44
N ASP A 112 60.70 -12.66 73.04
CA ASP A 112 60.43 -14.04 73.46
C ASP A 112 60.39 -14.94 72.21
N ARG A 113 61.33 -15.88 72.14
CA ARG A 113 61.49 -16.76 70.98
C ARG A 113 60.28 -17.67 70.81
N ASP A 114 59.72 -18.18 71.91
CA ASP A 114 58.66 -19.18 71.87
C ASP A 114 57.33 -18.53 71.47
N GLU A 115 57.05 -17.34 71.99
CA GLU A 115 55.87 -16.55 71.63
C GLU A 115 55.91 -16.10 70.15
N PHE A 116 57.04 -15.54 69.70
CA PHE A 116 57.22 -15.14 68.30
C PHE A 116 57.12 -16.33 67.34
N THR A 117 57.72 -17.46 67.70
CA THR A 117 57.68 -18.66 66.85
C THR A 117 56.27 -19.25 66.78
N SER A 118 55.49 -19.16 67.87
CA SER A 118 54.09 -19.60 67.91
C SER A 118 53.20 -18.76 66.97
N GLN A 119 53.28 -17.43 67.08
CA GLN A 119 52.52 -16.52 66.21
C GLN A 119 52.93 -16.66 64.73
N LEU A 120 54.22 -16.84 64.45
CA LEU A 120 54.71 -17.12 63.10
C LEU A 120 54.20 -18.45 62.55
N ALA A 121 54.11 -19.48 63.40
CA ALA A 121 53.56 -20.79 63.01
C ALA A 121 52.05 -20.70 62.71
N GLU A 122 51.31 -19.91 63.49
CA GLU A 122 49.89 -19.61 63.23
C GLU A 122 49.71 -18.86 61.91
N LEU A 123 50.50 -17.81 61.66
CA LEU A 123 50.51 -17.08 60.39
C LEU A 123 50.79 -18.00 59.20
N LYS A 124 51.83 -18.84 59.31
CA LYS A 124 52.19 -19.82 58.26
C LYS A 124 51.09 -20.85 58.00
N LYS A 125 50.26 -21.15 58.99
CA LYS A 125 49.12 -22.06 58.84
C LYS A 125 47.92 -21.39 58.16
N LEU A 126 47.67 -20.11 58.45
CA LEU A 126 46.51 -19.38 57.95
C LEU A 126 46.71 -18.80 56.54
N LEU A 127 47.92 -18.34 56.21
CA LEU A 127 48.24 -17.77 54.90
C LEU A 127 47.89 -18.65 53.69
N PRO A 128 48.23 -19.96 53.62
CA PRO A 128 47.92 -20.77 52.45
C PRO A 128 46.40 -20.94 52.24
N VAL A 129 45.64 -21.05 53.33
CA VAL A 129 44.18 -21.18 53.28
C VAL A 129 43.54 -19.91 52.72
N GLN A 130 44.05 -18.73 53.10
CA GLN A 130 43.56 -17.46 52.55
C GLN A 130 43.92 -17.29 51.07
N LEU A 131 45.12 -17.70 50.66
CA LEU A 131 45.52 -17.62 49.26
C LEU A 131 44.66 -18.53 48.37
N GLU A 132 44.39 -19.76 48.82
CA GLU A 132 43.50 -20.69 48.11
C GLU A 132 42.09 -20.12 47.99
N ARG A 133 41.55 -19.57 49.07
CA ARG A 133 40.22 -18.92 49.05
C ARG A 133 40.17 -17.70 48.13
N ALA A 134 41.18 -16.84 48.18
CA ALA A 134 41.28 -15.69 47.27
C ALA A 134 41.30 -16.15 45.81
N SER A 135 42.06 -17.20 45.51
CA SER A 135 42.10 -17.78 44.17
C SER A 135 40.75 -18.39 43.74
N ALA A 136 40.02 -19.02 44.66
CA ALA A 136 38.70 -19.56 44.41
C ALA A 136 37.68 -18.44 44.14
N LEU A 137 37.71 -17.37 44.93
CA LEU A 137 36.88 -16.19 44.73
C LEU A 137 37.15 -15.51 43.38
N MET A 138 38.43 -15.38 42.99
CA MET A 138 38.80 -14.84 41.68
C MET A 138 38.27 -15.70 40.54
N ARG A 139 38.36 -17.04 40.64
CA ARG A 139 37.80 -17.95 39.63
C ARG A 139 36.28 -17.85 39.55
N GLU A 140 35.60 -17.72 40.68
CA GLU A 140 34.16 -17.54 40.70
C GLU A 140 33.74 -16.19 40.11
N ALA A 141 34.47 -15.12 40.44
CA ALA A 141 34.26 -13.79 39.87
C ALA A 141 34.45 -13.80 38.34
N GLU A 142 35.50 -14.45 37.83
CA GLU A 142 35.73 -14.61 36.39
C GLU A 142 34.58 -15.38 35.72
N ARG A 143 34.14 -16.48 36.33
CA ARG A 143 33.01 -17.27 35.83
C ARG A 143 31.71 -16.46 35.79
N ARG A 144 31.44 -15.66 36.83
CA ARG A 144 30.28 -14.76 36.88
C ARG A 144 30.39 -13.67 35.82
N LEU A 145 31.57 -13.11 35.62
CA LEU A 145 31.83 -12.11 34.59
C LEU A 145 31.58 -12.67 33.19
N GLU A 146 32.13 -13.86 32.88
CA GLU A 146 31.91 -14.55 31.60
C GLU A 146 30.43 -14.86 31.36
N SER A 147 29.73 -15.33 32.41
CA SER A 147 28.29 -15.59 32.34
C SER A 147 27.49 -14.31 32.07
N ALA A 148 27.80 -13.22 32.78
CA ALA A 148 27.16 -11.93 32.58
C ALA A 148 27.41 -11.36 31.17
N GLN A 149 28.63 -11.48 30.65
CA GLN A 149 28.96 -11.08 29.28
C GLN A 149 28.18 -11.89 28.25
N THR A 150 28.10 -13.21 28.44
CA THR A 150 27.32 -14.10 27.56
C THR A 150 25.84 -13.73 27.55
N GLN A 151 25.25 -13.51 28.73
CA GLN A 151 23.85 -13.09 28.86
C GLN A 151 23.62 -11.72 28.22
N ALA A 152 24.50 -10.75 28.44
CA ALA A 152 24.41 -9.43 27.83
C ALA A 152 24.45 -9.52 26.30
N ASN A 153 25.38 -10.29 25.74
CA ASN A 153 25.48 -10.52 24.30
C ASN A 153 24.21 -11.18 23.73
N ALA A 154 23.64 -12.16 24.44
CA ALA A 154 22.38 -12.79 24.04
C ALA A 154 21.20 -11.80 24.04
N VAL A 155 21.12 -10.93 25.04
CA VAL A 155 20.09 -9.89 25.11
C VAL A 155 20.25 -8.89 23.97
N VAL A 156 21.47 -8.43 23.70
CA VAL A 156 21.76 -7.50 22.58
C VAL A 156 21.39 -8.13 21.24
N ALA A 157 21.79 -9.38 20.99
CA ALA A 157 21.46 -10.10 19.76
C ALA A 157 19.93 -10.27 19.60
N SER A 158 19.23 -10.64 20.67
CA SER A 158 17.76 -10.75 20.67
C SER A 158 17.08 -9.40 20.40
N ALA A 159 17.59 -8.32 20.97
CA ALA A 159 17.05 -6.97 20.75
C ALA A 159 17.29 -6.50 19.31
N GLN A 160 18.47 -6.76 18.75
CA GLN A 160 18.79 -6.45 17.35
C GLN A 160 17.92 -7.24 16.38
N SER A 161 17.71 -8.54 16.63
CA SER A 161 16.80 -9.37 15.82
C SER A 161 15.39 -8.78 15.84
N ARG A 162 14.84 -8.51 17.03
CA ARG A 162 13.50 -7.94 17.16
C ARG A 162 13.37 -6.57 16.50
N ALA A 163 14.41 -5.74 16.58
CA ALA A 163 14.43 -4.44 15.91
C ALA A 163 14.44 -4.61 14.38
N ALA A 164 15.23 -5.54 13.85
CA ALA A 164 15.26 -5.84 12.42
C ALA A 164 13.90 -6.34 11.92
N ASP A 165 13.25 -7.24 12.67
CA ASP A 165 11.91 -7.75 12.34
C ASP A 165 10.87 -6.62 12.35
N MET A 166 10.89 -5.74 13.35
CA MET A 166 9.99 -4.60 13.45
C MET A 166 10.17 -3.62 12.28
N VAL A 167 11.41 -3.32 11.90
CA VAL A 167 11.70 -2.43 10.75
C VAL A 167 11.21 -3.08 9.45
N ARG A 168 11.40 -4.39 9.30
CA ARG A 168 10.91 -5.13 8.14
C ARG A 168 9.39 -5.06 8.04
N GLU A 169 8.69 -5.37 9.12
CA GLU A 169 7.22 -5.33 9.18
C GLU A 169 6.68 -3.92 8.87
N ALA A 170 7.29 -2.88 9.47
CA ALA A 170 6.92 -1.50 9.20
C ALA A 170 7.11 -1.12 7.72
N ASN A 171 8.20 -1.56 7.10
CA ASN A 171 8.44 -1.33 5.66
C ASN A 171 7.43 -2.07 4.78
N GLU A 172 7.13 -3.33 5.08
CA GLU A 172 6.13 -4.12 4.35
C GLU A 172 4.75 -3.44 4.45
N GLN A 173 4.36 -2.96 5.64
CA GLN A 173 3.11 -2.24 5.85
C GLN A 173 3.08 -0.89 5.12
N ALA A 174 4.17 -0.12 5.16
CA ALA A 174 4.27 1.14 4.44
C ALA A 174 4.15 0.93 2.92
N GLN A 175 4.79 -0.11 2.39
CA GLN A 175 4.72 -0.45 0.97
C GLN A 175 3.31 -0.91 0.57
N PHE A 176 2.62 -1.67 1.42
CA PHE A 176 1.24 -2.07 1.20
C PHE A 176 0.29 -0.86 1.17
N LEU A 177 0.42 0.08 2.12
CA LEU A 177 -0.38 1.31 2.14
C LEU A 177 -0.10 2.19 0.93
N ALA A 178 1.17 2.40 0.57
CA ALA A 178 1.55 3.16 -0.61
C ALA A 178 1.03 2.50 -1.91
N GLY A 179 1.05 1.16 -1.98
CA GLY A 179 0.48 0.40 -3.07
C GLY A 179 -1.03 0.59 -3.20
N GLN A 180 -1.77 0.55 -2.08
CA GLN A 180 -3.20 0.82 -2.08
C GLN A 180 -3.53 2.25 -2.51
N GLU A 181 -2.83 3.24 -1.98
CA GLU A 181 -3.06 4.65 -2.33
C GLU A 181 -2.84 4.86 -3.84
N ASN A 182 -1.77 4.28 -4.40
CA ASN A 182 -1.50 4.31 -5.83
C ASN A 182 -2.66 3.69 -6.65
N VAL A 183 -3.16 2.51 -6.25
CA VAL A 183 -4.28 1.87 -6.93
C VAL A 183 -5.54 2.73 -6.84
N THR A 184 -5.83 3.35 -5.70
CA THR A 184 -7.01 4.21 -5.56
C THR A 184 -6.91 5.48 -6.39
N GLU A 185 -5.73 6.09 -6.48
CA GLU A 185 -5.50 7.26 -7.34
C GLU A 185 -5.64 6.90 -8.82
N LEU A 186 -5.06 5.78 -9.25
CA LEU A 186 -5.19 5.29 -10.62
C LEU A 186 -6.66 4.98 -10.97
N ALA A 187 -7.40 4.34 -10.05
CA ALA A 187 -8.82 4.06 -10.21
C ALA A 187 -9.65 5.35 -10.32
N ARG A 188 -9.37 6.36 -9.47
CA ARG A 188 -10.03 7.68 -9.55
C ARG A 188 -9.72 8.39 -10.86
N GLN A 189 -8.48 8.35 -11.33
CA GLN A 189 -8.08 8.94 -12.61
C GLN A 189 -8.84 8.27 -13.77
N LYS A 190 -8.87 6.94 -13.81
CA LYS A 190 -9.61 6.19 -14.83
C LYS A 190 -11.11 6.48 -14.80
N ALA A 191 -11.70 6.57 -13.60
CA ALA A 191 -13.10 6.94 -13.43
C ALA A 191 -13.39 8.35 -14.01
N ARG A 192 -12.53 9.34 -13.74
CA ARG A 192 -12.66 10.69 -14.32
C ARG A 192 -12.60 10.65 -15.85
N THR A 193 -11.63 9.94 -16.42
CA THR A 193 -11.52 9.81 -17.88
C THR A 193 -12.75 9.15 -18.50
N ILE A 194 -13.31 8.12 -17.85
CA ILE A 194 -14.55 7.47 -18.32
C ILE A 194 -15.71 8.48 -18.29
N LEU A 195 -15.84 9.27 -17.21
CA LEU A 195 -16.88 10.29 -17.10
C LEU A 195 -16.73 11.37 -18.17
N GLU A 196 -15.52 11.87 -18.40
CA GLU A 196 -15.24 12.86 -19.45
C GLU A 196 -15.58 12.32 -20.84
N GLN A 197 -15.20 11.07 -21.13
CA GLN A 197 -15.53 10.41 -22.40
C GLN A 197 -17.04 10.19 -22.55
N ALA A 198 -17.72 9.78 -21.49
CA ALA A 198 -19.17 9.60 -21.49
C ALA A 198 -19.90 10.92 -21.73
N GLN A 199 -19.47 12.00 -21.05
CA GLN A 199 -20.03 13.34 -21.24
C GLN A 199 -19.80 13.83 -22.67
N ALA A 200 -18.58 13.74 -23.18
CA ALA A 200 -18.27 14.15 -24.55
C ALA A 200 -19.07 13.37 -25.59
N LYS A 201 -19.26 12.05 -25.39
CA LYS A 201 -20.12 11.23 -26.26
C LYS A 201 -21.58 11.64 -26.17
N SER A 202 -22.08 11.91 -24.97
CA SER A 202 -23.45 12.39 -24.76
C SER A 202 -23.67 13.71 -25.47
N ASP A 203 -22.78 14.68 -25.28
CA ASP A 203 -22.87 16.00 -25.90
C ASP A 203 -22.82 15.90 -27.43
N HIS A 204 -21.92 15.06 -27.96
CA HIS A 204 -21.83 14.80 -29.40
C HIS A 204 -23.11 14.14 -29.94
N LEU A 205 -23.70 13.19 -29.21
CA LEU A 205 -24.95 12.54 -29.61
C LEU A 205 -26.11 13.53 -29.62
N THR A 206 -26.23 14.37 -28.57
CA THR A 206 -27.26 15.41 -28.48
C THR A 206 -27.11 16.41 -29.63
N GLN A 207 -25.90 16.93 -29.87
CA GLN A 207 -25.64 17.85 -30.98
C GLN A 207 -25.96 17.21 -32.34
N GLY A 208 -25.57 15.94 -32.55
CA GLY A 208 -25.89 15.21 -33.77
C GLY A 208 -27.39 15.00 -33.97
N ALA A 209 -28.14 14.70 -32.90
CA ALA A 209 -29.58 14.55 -32.94
C ALA A 209 -30.29 15.89 -33.23
N ASP A 210 -29.86 16.97 -32.59
CA ASP A 210 -30.38 18.31 -32.83
C ASP A 210 -30.16 18.72 -34.29
N GLN A 211 -28.95 18.52 -34.81
CA GLN A 211 -28.61 18.86 -36.18
C GLN A 211 -29.36 18.01 -37.21
N TYR A 212 -29.59 16.73 -36.92
CA TYR A 212 -30.46 15.87 -37.73
C TYR A 212 -31.90 16.40 -37.74
N CYS A 213 -32.47 16.70 -36.57
CA CYS A 213 -33.82 17.27 -36.44
C CYS A 213 -33.95 18.57 -37.23
N THR A 214 -32.99 19.48 -37.12
CA THR A 214 -32.96 20.74 -37.90
C THR A 214 -32.96 20.45 -39.39
N THR A 215 -32.08 19.56 -39.88
CA THR A 215 -31.98 19.23 -41.31
C THR A 215 -33.28 18.65 -41.85
N VAL A 216 -33.92 17.75 -41.10
CA VAL A 216 -35.21 17.15 -41.49
C VAL A 216 -36.31 18.21 -41.52
N MET A 217 -36.38 19.08 -40.51
CA MET A 217 -37.38 20.15 -40.45
C MET A 217 -37.19 21.21 -41.55
N GLU A 218 -35.95 21.58 -41.85
CA GLU A 218 -35.63 22.47 -42.97
C GLU A 218 -36.01 21.84 -44.32
N GLY A 219 -35.69 20.56 -44.53
CA GLY A 219 -36.09 19.82 -45.72
C GLY A 219 -37.60 19.75 -45.90
N LEU A 220 -38.34 19.45 -44.81
CA LEU A 220 -39.80 19.43 -44.82
C LEU A 220 -40.37 20.83 -45.10
N SER A 221 -39.80 21.88 -44.51
CA SER A 221 -40.20 23.28 -44.75
C SER A 221 -40.03 23.66 -46.24
N GLN A 222 -38.90 23.28 -46.85
CA GLN A 222 -38.67 23.52 -48.28
C GLN A 222 -39.68 22.77 -49.16
N GLN A 223 -39.98 21.50 -48.85
CA GLN A 223 -40.98 20.72 -49.58
C GLN A 223 -42.38 21.34 -49.48
N LEU A 224 -42.79 21.75 -48.29
CA LEU A 224 -44.06 22.46 -48.07
C LEU A 224 -44.11 23.79 -48.82
N GLY A 225 -42.99 24.52 -48.87
CA GLY A 225 -42.84 25.74 -49.65
C GLY A 225 -43.06 25.50 -51.15
N LYS A 226 -42.42 24.47 -51.72
CA LYS A 226 -42.64 24.07 -53.13
C LYS A 226 -44.09 23.69 -53.39
N LEU A 227 -44.68 22.86 -52.54
CA LEU A 227 -46.07 22.43 -52.69
C LEU A 227 -47.04 23.63 -52.65
N THR A 228 -46.80 24.59 -51.76
CA THR A 228 -47.59 25.83 -51.66
C THR A 228 -47.45 26.64 -52.95
N GLN A 229 -46.25 26.75 -53.50
CA GLN A 229 -46.00 27.47 -54.75
C GLN A 229 -46.66 26.79 -55.95
N ASP A 230 -46.63 25.46 -56.02
CA ASP A 230 -47.32 24.66 -57.04
C ASP A 230 -48.84 24.85 -56.97
N VAL A 231 -49.41 24.85 -55.75
CA VAL A 231 -50.84 25.13 -55.53
C VAL A 231 -51.20 26.55 -55.98
N GLN A 232 -50.39 27.55 -55.64
CA GLN A 232 -50.60 28.93 -56.06
C GLN A 232 -50.56 29.07 -57.59
N ALA A 233 -49.58 28.44 -58.24
CA ALA A 233 -49.48 28.41 -59.69
C ALA A 233 -50.71 27.74 -60.33
N GLY A 234 -51.18 26.62 -59.77
CA GLY A 234 -52.40 25.95 -60.20
C GLY A 234 -53.64 26.84 -60.07
N LEU A 235 -53.79 27.55 -58.96
CA LEU A 235 -54.89 28.51 -58.75
C LEU A 235 -54.86 29.65 -59.78
N ASN A 236 -53.69 30.23 -60.06
CA ASN A 236 -53.54 31.29 -61.07
C ASN A 236 -53.96 30.79 -62.46
N VAL A 237 -53.57 29.58 -62.85
CA VAL A 237 -53.97 28.98 -64.14
C VAL A 237 -55.49 28.77 -64.20
N LEU A 238 -56.12 28.36 -63.10
CA LEU A 238 -57.57 28.20 -63.04
C LEU A 238 -58.30 29.53 -63.14
N GLU A 239 -57.80 30.57 -62.47
CA GLU A 239 -58.34 31.93 -62.57
C GLU A 239 -58.24 32.46 -64.01
N GLU A 240 -57.10 32.25 -64.68
CA GLU A 240 -56.91 32.64 -66.07
C GLU A 240 -57.83 31.86 -67.03
N ARG A 241 -58.04 30.57 -66.79
CA ARG A 241 -59.03 29.76 -67.53
C ARG A 241 -60.46 30.23 -67.29
N GLN A 242 -60.83 30.59 -66.06
CA GLN A 242 -62.15 31.15 -65.77
C GLN A 242 -62.36 32.49 -66.46
N ARG A 243 -61.34 33.35 -66.50
CA ARG A 243 -61.40 34.65 -67.17
C ARG A 243 -61.58 34.51 -68.68
N SER A 244 -60.79 33.63 -69.31
CA SER A 244 -60.90 33.34 -70.74
C SER A 244 -62.21 32.63 -71.12
N ALA A 245 -62.72 31.73 -70.27
CA ALA A 245 -64.05 31.13 -70.43
C ALA A 245 -65.17 32.17 -70.29
N GLY A 246 -65.02 33.15 -69.40
CA GLY A 246 -65.95 34.27 -69.24
C GLY A 246 -65.95 35.23 -70.44
N GLU A 247 -64.83 35.40 -71.13
CA GLU A 247 -64.73 36.18 -72.37
C GLU A 247 -65.33 35.45 -73.59
N GLN A 248 -65.36 34.12 -73.57
CA GLN A 248 -65.96 33.28 -74.63
C GLN A 248 -67.47 33.04 -74.47
N LEU A 249 -68.13 33.57 -73.44
CA LEU A 249 -69.59 33.60 -73.41
C LEU A 249 -70.09 34.61 -74.47
N PRO A 250 -70.85 34.18 -75.51
CA PRO A 250 -71.55 35.15 -76.35
C PRO A 250 -72.48 35.95 -75.44
N LYS A 251 -72.28 37.28 -75.39
CA LYS A 251 -73.26 38.16 -74.77
C LYS A 251 -74.55 37.95 -75.55
N LEU A 252 -75.54 37.29 -74.94
CA LEU A 252 -76.88 37.20 -75.48
C LEU A 252 -77.36 38.64 -75.72
N THR A 253 -77.31 39.07 -76.97
CA THR A 253 -77.98 40.29 -77.40
C THR A 253 -79.47 39.97 -77.51
N LEU A 254 -80.32 40.95 -77.25
CA LEU A 254 -81.78 40.82 -77.21
C LEU A 254 -82.38 40.22 -78.51
N ASP A 255 -81.62 40.17 -79.60
CA ASP A 255 -82.01 39.64 -80.91
C ASP A 255 -81.92 38.10 -81.06
N ASP A 256 -81.33 37.35 -80.11
CA ASP A 256 -81.16 35.88 -80.22
C ASP A 256 -82.33 35.04 -79.66
N TYR A 257 -83.44 35.68 -79.26
CA TYR A 257 -84.66 34.96 -78.88
C TYR A 257 -85.56 34.75 -80.11
N PRO A 258 -85.89 33.49 -80.48
CA PRO A 258 -86.86 33.27 -81.55
C PRO A 258 -88.24 33.75 -81.08
N GLU A 259 -88.86 34.67 -81.83
CA GLU A 259 -90.26 35.04 -81.62
C GLU A 259 -91.13 33.79 -81.73
N ALA A 260 -91.84 33.49 -80.66
CA ALA A 260 -92.83 32.42 -80.65
C ALA A 260 -94.02 32.84 -81.52
N GLN A 261 -94.15 32.24 -82.71
CA GLN A 261 -95.40 32.18 -83.48
C GLN A 261 -95.56 30.79 -84.11
#